data_AF-A0A497M2S9-F1
#
_entry.id   AF-A0A497M2S9-F1
#
_cell.length_a   1.000
_cell.length_b   1.000
_cell.length_c   1.000
_cell.angle_alpha   90.00
_cell.angle_beta   90.00
_cell.angle_gamma   90.00
#
_symmetry.space_group_name_H-M   'P 1'
#
loop_
_entity.id
_entity.type
_entity.pdbx_description
1 polymer ?
#
loop_
_entity_poly.entity_id
_entity_poly.type
_entity_poly.pdbx_seq_one_letter_code
_entity_poly.pdbx_strand_id
1 'polypeptide(L)' 'MVGEGKGKVVDRGKKYRKIFIYIPKEVAMDTAFPFKIGEDVTVRIEGKKLIIEKRKQHNSNQPAKFKS' A
#
# COMPACT_ATOMS: atom_id res chain seq x y z
N MET A 1 -12.88 8.98 -15.18
CA MET A 1 -12.95 7.54 -15.51
C MET A 1 -11.93 6.86 -14.60
N VAL A 2 -12.26 5.73 -13.98
CA VAL A 2 -11.28 4.96 -13.21
C VAL A 2 -10.51 4.11 -14.20
N GLY A 3 -9.19 4.29 -14.32
CA GLY A 3 -8.37 3.36 -15.09
C GLY A 3 -8.52 1.93 -14.56
N GLU A 4 -8.79 0.96 -15.43
CA GLU A 4 -8.76 -0.47 -15.10
C GLU A 4 -7.77 -1.16 -16.06
N GLY A 5 -7.07 -2.18 -15.58
CA GLY A 5 -6.17 -2.98 -16.40
C GLY A 5 -5.82 -4.31 -15.75
N LYS A 6 -5.25 -5.23 -16.53
CA LYS A 6 -4.86 -6.56 -16.05
C LYS A 6 -3.53 -6.48 -15.27
N GLY A 7 -3.63 -6.65 -13.95
CA GLY A 7 -2.47 -6.79 -13.06
C GLY A 7 -1.96 -8.23 -12.96
N LYS A 8 -0.91 -8.43 -12.14
CA LYS A 8 -0.39 -9.76 -11.81
C LYS A 8 0.10 -9.81 -10.37
N VAL A 9 -0.20 -10.89 -9.67
CA VAL A 9 0.38 -11.23 -8.36
C VAL A 9 1.57 -12.16 -8.58
N VAL A 10 2.72 -11.81 -8.02
CA VAL A 10 3.96 -12.60 -8.16
C VAL A 10 4.60 -12.80 -6.80
N ASP A 11 4.90 -14.03 -6.43
CA ASP A 11 5.77 -14.33 -5.29
C ASP A 11 7.23 -14.30 -5.76
N ARG A 12 8.04 -13.38 -5.21
CA ARG A 12 9.49 -13.31 -5.44
C ARG A 12 10.28 -13.57 -4.16
N GLY A 13 9.64 -14.21 -3.18
CA GLY A 13 10.29 -14.67 -1.96
C GLY A 13 11.28 -15.80 -2.22
N LYS A 14 12.43 -15.79 -1.52
CA LYS A 14 13.35 -16.94 -1.47
C LYS A 14 13.18 -17.73 -0.18
N LYS A 15 13.46 -17.09 0.96
CA LYS A 15 13.31 -17.69 2.31
C LYS A 15 11.93 -17.43 2.93
N TYR A 16 11.32 -16.29 2.62
CA TYR A 16 9.98 -15.90 3.07
C TYR A 16 9.20 -15.35 1.88
N ARG A 17 7.88 -15.54 1.88
CA ARG A 17 7.00 -15.04 0.80
C ARG A 17 7.16 -13.53 0.67
N LYS A 18 7.37 -13.06 -0.56
CA LYS A 18 7.41 -11.64 -0.88
C LYS A 18 6.49 -11.44 -2.07
N ILE A 19 5.24 -11.13 -1.79
CA ILE A 19 4.21 -10.95 -2.80
C ILE A 19 4.31 -9.54 -3.36
N PHE A 20 4.44 -9.45 -4.68
CA PHE A 20 4.40 -8.22 -5.45
C PHE A 20 3.14 -8.19 -6.29
N ILE A 21 2.48 -7.04 -6.35
CA ILE A 21 1.35 -6.80 -7.25
C ILE A 21 1.82 -5.83 -8.32
N TYR A 22 1.76 -6.25 -9.57
CA TYR A 22 1.94 -5.37 -10.71
C TYR A 22 0.67 -4.55 -10.92
N ILE A 23 0.80 -3.23 -10.77
CA ILE A 23 -0.23 -2.25 -11.13
C ILE A 23 0.03 -1.83 -12.58
N PRO A 24 -0.94 -2.00 -13.50
CA PRO A 24 -0.76 -1.67 -14.91
C PRO A 24 -0.60 -0.16 -15.11
N LYS A 25 0.07 0.22 -16.21
CA LYS A 25 0.47 1.61 -16.50
C LYS A 25 -0.73 2.57 -16.49
N GLU A 26 -1.85 2.13 -17.04
CA GLU A 26 -3.08 2.92 -17.19
C GLU A 26 -3.66 3.32 -15.83
N VAL A 27 -3.45 2.48 -14.80
CA VAL A 27 -3.87 2.76 -13.41
C VAL A 27 -2.83 3.60 -12.68
N ALA A 28 -1.54 3.27 -12.84
CA ALA A 28 -0.45 3.95 -12.14
C ALA A 28 -0.20 5.39 -12.62
N MET A 29 -0.58 5.72 -13.86
CA MET A 29 -0.45 7.07 -14.42
C MET A 29 -1.72 7.92 -14.31
N ASP A 30 -2.80 7.38 -13.74
CA ASP A 30 -4.03 8.12 -13.50
C ASP A 30 -3.79 9.26 -12.48
N THR A 31 -4.37 10.43 -12.70
CA THR A 31 -4.22 11.58 -11.78
C THR A 31 -4.83 11.31 -10.41
N ALA A 32 -5.75 10.34 -10.30
CA ALA A 32 -6.32 9.88 -9.05
C ALA A 32 -5.48 8.77 -8.37
N PHE A 33 -4.37 8.32 -8.97
CA PHE A 33 -3.52 7.29 -8.35
C PHE A 33 -3.01 7.79 -6.99
N PRO A 34 -3.34 7.10 -5.88
CA PRO A 34 -3.19 7.69 -4.57
C PRO A 34 -1.76 7.63 -4.04
N PHE A 35 -0.82 6.94 -4.71
CA PHE A 35 0.50 6.67 -4.16
C PHE A 35 1.65 7.31 -4.95
N LYS A 36 2.75 7.58 -4.25
CA LYS A 36 4.07 7.93 -4.74
C LYS A 36 4.98 6.71 -4.63
N ILE A 37 5.94 6.61 -5.55
CA ILE A 37 6.93 5.53 -5.54
C ILE A 37 7.74 5.61 -4.23
N GLY A 38 7.80 4.50 -3.50
CA GLY A 38 8.56 4.36 -2.27
C GLY A 38 7.86 4.82 -0.99
N GLU A 39 6.61 5.29 -1.04
CA GLU A 39 5.88 5.61 0.18
C GLU A 39 5.40 4.35 0.92
N ASP A 40 5.34 4.45 2.25
CA ASP A 40 4.79 3.40 3.10
C ASP A 40 3.26 3.33 2.98
N VAL A 41 2.75 2.11 2.84
CA VAL A 41 1.31 1.83 2.75
C VAL A 41 0.86 0.86 3.83
N THR A 42 -0.43 0.92 4.16
CA THR A 42 -1.12 -0.12 4.94
C THR A 42 -1.84 -1.04 3.97
N VAL A 43 -1.61 -2.35 4.13
CA VAL A 43 -2.24 -3.39 3.32
C VAL A 43 -3.08 -4.27 4.22
N ARG A 44 -4.37 -4.44 3.89
CA ARG A 44 -5.32 -5.22 4.69
C ARG A 44 -6.30 -5.98 3.80
N ILE A 45 -6.91 -7.03 4.36
CA ILE A 45 -8.00 -7.76 3.70
C ILE A 45 -9.32 -7.25 4.28
N GLU A 46 -10.27 -6.94 3.39
CA GLU A 46 -11.65 -6.65 3.76
C GLU A 46 -12.58 -7.51 2.89
N GLY A 47 -13.23 -8.50 3.52
CA GLY A 47 -14.00 -9.51 2.82
C GLY A 47 -13.15 -10.29 1.81
N LYS A 48 -13.49 -10.19 0.52
CA LYS A 48 -12.76 -10.82 -0.59
C LYS A 48 -11.86 -9.84 -1.37
N LYS A 49 -11.51 -8.70 -0.77
CA LYS A 49 -10.71 -7.64 -1.41
C LYS A 49 -9.41 -7.40 -0.64
N LEU A 50 -8.34 -7.13 -1.39
CA LEU A 50 -7.12 -6.54 -0.84
C LEU A 50 -7.24 -5.02 -0.93
N ILE A 51 -7.14 -4.34 0.21
CA ILE A 51 -7.21 -2.89 0.31
C ILE A 51 -5.81 -2.37 0.62
N ILE A 52 -5.37 -1.38 -0.16
CA ILE A 52 -4.09 -0.68 0.02
C ILE A 52 -4.44 0.79 0.26
N GLU A 53 -3.97 1.33 1.37
CA GLU A 53 -4.23 2.72 1.79
C GLU A 53 -2.92 3.39 2.21
N LYS A 54 -2.85 4.72 2.14
CA LYS A 54 -1.71 5.46 2.69
C LYS A 54 -1.54 5.13 4.16
N ARG A 55 -0.30 4.83 4.57
CA ARG A 55 -0.02 4.62 5.99
C ARG A 55 -0.25 5.95 6.73
N LYS A 56 -1.18 5.97 7.70
CA LYS A 56 -1.34 7.13 8.57
C LYS A 56 -0.04 7.31 9.35
N GLN A 57 0.67 8.41 9.10
CA GLN A 57 1.79 8.79 9.95
C GLN A 57 1.20 9.09 11.33
N HIS A 58 1.50 8.26 12.32
CA HIS A 58 1.30 8.64 13.71
C HIS A 58 2.32 9.75 13.98
N ASN A 59 1.89 11.00 13.88
CA ASN A 59 2.70 12.12 14.37
C ASN A 59 2.99 11.87 15.85
N SER A 60 4.24 11.55 16.15
CA SER A 60 4.77 11.29 17.48
C SER A 60 4.95 12.59 18.28
N ASN A 61 3.93 13.45 18.29
CA ASN A 61 3.80 14.56 19.23
C ASN A 61 2.86 14.15 20.39
N GLN A 62 3.05 12.96 20.94
CA GLN A 62 2.54 12.66 22.28
C GLN A 62 3.64 13.03 23.28
N PRO A 63 3.41 13.97 24.22
CA PRO A 63 4.37 14.27 25.26
C PRO A 63 4.64 12.98 26.04
N ALA A 64 5.92 12.66 26.22
CA ALA A 64 6.37 11.54 27.02
C ALA A 64 5.67 11.63 28.39
N LYS A 65 4.78 10.69 28.67
CA LYS A 65 4.18 10.57 30.01
C LYS A 65 5.33 10.31 30.97
N PHE A 66 5.64 11.32 31.80
CA PHE A 66 6.52 11.18 32.95
C PHE A 66 6.04 9.97 33.75
N LYS A 67 6.90 8.96 33.89
CA LYS A 67 6.71 7.92 34.91
C LYS A 67 7.18 8.53 36.23
N SER A 68 6.22 8.72 37.14
CA SER A 68 6.46 8.85 38.58
C SER A 68 6.66 7.48 39.20
#